data_AF-A0A0J7KLB3-F1
#
_entry.id   AF-A0A0J7KLB3-F1
#
_cell.length_a   1.000
_cell.length_b   1.000
_cell.length_c   1.000
_cell.angle_alpha   90.00
_cell.angle_beta   90.00
_cell.angle_gamma   90.00
#
_symmetry.space_group_name_H-M   'P 1'
#
loop_
_entity.id
_entity.type
_entity.pdbx_description
1 polymer ?
#
loop_
_entity_poly.entity_id
_entity_poly.type
_entity_poly.pdbx_seq_one_letter_code
_entity_poly.pdbx_strand_id
1 'polypeptide(L)'
;VVLGGGRRHFVPKVTLDPEEPDKEGRRLDGRNLIEEWSRNHRRRNIPARYVLNKEQFENVDPRKVNRLLGLFAYSHMDFDVDRNTNDTGDPSLAEMTIKALRILANNPEGYFLFVEGKSEVRTLEKEPLTTL
;
A
#
# COMPACT_ATOMS: atom_id res chain seq x y z
N VAL A 1 -4.39 -9.39 5.50
CA VAL A 1 -4.08 -7.96 5.34
C VAL A 1 -3.09 -7.85 4.20
N VAL A 2 -3.23 -6.87 3.30
CA VAL A 2 -2.29 -6.59 2.20
C VAL A 2 -2.06 -5.08 2.20
N LEU A 3 -0.82 -4.63 2.38
CA LEU A 3 -0.45 -3.22 2.51
C LEU A 3 0.83 -2.99 1.71
N GLY A 4 0.85 -1.96 0.86
CA GLY A 4 2.03 -1.63 0.05
C GLY A 4 1.69 -0.68 -1.09
N GLY A 5 2.54 -0.64 -2.12
CA GLY A 5 2.28 0.07 -3.38
C GLY A 5 1.69 -0.83 -4.46
N GLY A 6 1.68 -0.33 -5.69
CA GLY A 6 1.48 -1.13 -6.90
C GLY A 6 0.08 -1.04 -7.49
N ARG A 7 -0.69 0.02 -7.17
CA ARG A 7 -2.07 0.22 -7.65
C ARG A 7 -2.22 -0.03 -9.15
N ARG A 8 -1.24 0.39 -9.95
CA ARG A 8 -1.24 0.25 -11.41
C ARG A 8 -1.48 -1.19 -11.90
N HIS A 9 -1.09 -2.19 -11.12
CA HIS A 9 -1.25 -3.60 -11.49
C HIS A 9 -2.63 -4.18 -11.16
N PHE A 10 -3.45 -3.44 -10.43
CA PHE A 10 -4.80 -3.85 -10.02
C PHE A 10 -5.91 -3.27 -10.89
N VAL A 11 -5.63 -2.26 -11.72
CA VAL A 11 -6.63 -1.56 -12.53
C VAL A 11 -6.35 -1.63 -14.04
N PRO A 12 -7.40 -1.56 -14.90
CA PRO A 12 -7.26 -1.55 -16.36
C PRO A 12 -6.45 -0.37 -16.88
N LYS A 13 -5.85 -0.52 -18.06
CA LYS A 13 -5.09 0.54 -18.72
C LYS A 13 -5.88 1.85 -18.93
N VAL A 14 -7.20 1.79 -19.07
CA VAL A 14 -8.04 3.00 -19.25
C VAL A 14 -8.40 3.70 -17.94
N THR A 15 -7.97 3.19 -16.79
CA THR A 15 -8.26 3.77 -15.48
C THR A 15 -7.11 4.67 -15.04
N LEU A 16 -7.40 5.95 -14.82
CA LEU A 16 -6.45 6.91 -14.28
C LEU A 16 -6.21 6.66 -12.78
N ASP A 17 -4.98 6.88 -12.34
CA ASP A 17 -4.63 6.79 -10.94
C ASP A 17 -5.20 7.99 -10.14
N PRO A 18 -5.77 7.76 -8.95
CA PRO A 18 -6.41 8.83 -8.18
C PRO A 18 -5.42 9.86 -7.59
N GLU A 19 -4.14 9.50 -7.41
CA GLU A 19 -3.11 10.40 -6.88
C GLU A 19 -2.15 10.89 -7.95
N GLU A 20 -2.03 10.14 -9.06
CA GLU A 20 -1.23 10.52 -10.23
C GLU A 20 -2.11 10.54 -11.50
N PRO A 21 -2.95 11.58 -11.71
CA PRO A 21 -3.99 11.58 -12.74
C PRO A 21 -3.49 11.51 -14.20
N ASP A 22 -2.20 11.73 -14.43
CA ASP A 22 -1.52 11.57 -15.72
C ASP A 22 -1.13 10.10 -16.00
N LYS A 23 -1.28 9.21 -15.02
CA LYS A 23 -0.89 7.80 -15.11
C LYS A 23 -2.07 6.87 -15.20
N GLU A 24 -1.92 5.88 -16.06
CA GLU A 24 -2.90 4.84 -16.35
C GLU A 24 -2.56 3.49 -15.68
N GLY A 25 -3.56 2.65 -15.47
CA GLY A 25 -3.37 1.26 -15.08
C GLY A 25 -2.54 0.43 -16.07
N ARG A 26 -2.26 -0.82 -15.71
CA ARG A 26 -1.41 -1.73 -16.51
C ARG A 26 -2.11 -3.00 -16.95
N ARG A 27 -3.33 -3.25 -16.49
CA ARG A 27 -4.04 -4.48 -16.86
C ARG A 27 -4.64 -4.37 -18.26
N LEU A 28 -4.41 -5.41 -19.08
CA LEU A 28 -4.90 -5.51 -20.45
C LEU A 28 -6.18 -6.34 -20.59
N ASP A 29 -6.60 -7.01 -19.52
CA ASP A 29 -7.78 -7.87 -19.51
C ASP A 29 -9.08 -7.16 -19.09
N GLY A 30 -9.04 -5.83 -19.00
CA GLY A 30 -10.21 -5.01 -18.66
C GLY A 30 -10.69 -5.13 -17.22
N ARG A 31 -10.00 -5.88 -16.35
CA ARG A 31 -10.46 -6.17 -14.98
C ARG A 31 -9.96 -5.15 -13.96
N ASN A 32 -10.86 -4.70 -13.08
CA ASN A 32 -10.53 -3.95 -11.87
C ASN A 32 -10.50 -4.90 -10.65
N LEU A 33 -9.30 -5.31 -10.25
CA LEU A 33 -9.11 -6.26 -9.15
C LEU A 33 -9.42 -5.66 -7.78
N ILE A 34 -9.33 -4.35 -7.59
CA ILE A 34 -9.71 -3.68 -6.33
C ILE A 34 -11.22 -3.82 -6.12
N GLU A 35 -11.99 -3.57 -7.18
CA GLU A 35 -13.44 -3.73 -7.15
C GLU A 35 -13.85 -5.18 -7.01
N GLU A 36 -13.21 -6.10 -7.74
CA GLU A 36 -13.48 -7.53 -7.62
C GLU A 36 -13.19 -8.06 -6.22
N TRP A 37 -12.06 -7.66 -5.63
CA TRP A 37 -11.71 -8.00 -4.25
C TRP A 37 -12.76 -7.48 -3.27
N SER A 38 -13.16 -6.22 -3.38
CA SER A 38 -14.17 -5.59 -2.52
C SER A 38 -15.53 -6.28 -2.67
N ARG A 39 -15.94 -6.55 -3.92
CA ARG A 39 -17.20 -7.22 -4.25
C ARG A 39 -17.23 -8.66 -3.73
N ASN A 40 -16.13 -9.39 -3.81
CA ASN A 40 -16.03 -10.76 -3.31
C ASN A 40 -16.23 -10.82 -1.78
N HIS A 41 -15.56 -9.94 -1.03
CA HIS A 41 -15.68 -9.88 0.42
C HIS A 41 -17.08 -9.45 0.87
N ARG A 42 -17.68 -8.46 0.19
CA ARG A 42 -19.06 -8.04 0.45
C ARG A 42 -20.05 -9.19 0.24
N ARG A 43 -19.92 -9.96 -0.85
CA ARG A 43 -20.77 -11.13 -1.12
C ARG A 43 -20.66 -12.22 -0.05
N ARG A 44 -19.50 -12.33 0.60
CA ARG A 44 -19.24 -13.27 1.70
C ARG A 44 -19.55 -12.70 3.08
N ASN A 45 -20.09 -11.48 3.15
CA ASN A 45 -20.34 -10.76 4.40
C ASN A 45 -19.08 -10.63 5.29
N ILE A 46 -17.91 -10.47 4.68
CA ILE A 46 -16.65 -10.28 5.40
C ILE A 46 -16.39 -8.77 5.52
N PRO A 47 -16.25 -8.21 6.73
CA PRO A 47 -15.88 -6.81 6.92
C PRO A 47 -14.51 -6.52 6.28
N ALA A 48 -14.52 -5.84 5.14
CA ALA A 48 -13.33 -5.59 4.34
C ALA A 48 -13.28 -4.11 3.93
N ARG A 49 -12.08 -3.53 3.91
CA ARG A 49 -11.86 -2.15 3.47
C ARG A 49 -10.71 -2.06 2.49
N TYR A 50 -10.90 -1.28 1.44
CA TYR A 50 -9.85 -0.79 0.56
C TYR A 50 -9.49 0.64 0.97
N VAL A 51 -8.20 0.95 1.01
CA VAL A 51 -7.67 2.29 1.29
C VAL A 51 -6.52 2.59 0.33
N LEU A 52 -6.34 3.86 -0.03
CA LEU A 52 -5.33 4.28 -1.00
C LEU A 52 -4.37 5.37 -0.50
N ASN A 53 -4.64 6.01 0.63
CA ASN A 53 -3.79 7.05 1.21
C ASN A 53 -3.74 6.95 2.75
N LYS A 54 -2.88 7.76 3.38
CA LYS A 54 -2.69 7.77 4.83
C LYS A 54 -3.95 8.15 5.61
N GLU A 55 -4.70 9.16 5.18
CA GLU A 55 -5.96 9.54 5.83
C GLU A 55 -6.96 8.37 5.91
N GLN A 56 -7.21 7.71 4.78
CA GLN A 56 -8.12 6.55 4.73
C GLN A 56 -7.60 5.39 5.58
N PHE A 57 -6.28 5.17 5.57
CA PHE A 57 -5.63 4.15 6.39
C PHE A 57 -5.80 4.41 7.90
N GLU A 58 -5.66 5.66 8.34
CA GLU A 58 -5.84 6.00 9.74
C GLU A 58 -7.30 5.85 10.20
N ASN A 59 -8.25 6.16 9.32
CA ASN A 59 -9.68 6.01 9.57
C ASN A 59 -10.18 4.55 9.62
N VAL A 60 -9.30 3.55 9.46
CA VAL A 60 -9.64 2.13 9.66
C VAL A 60 -9.61 1.79 11.15
N ASP A 61 -10.78 1.45 11.72
CA ASP A 61 -10.85 0.80 13.03
C ASP A 61 -10.44 -0.68 12.91
N PRO A 62 -9.26 -1.08 13.43
CA PRO A 62 -8.75 -2.44 13.25
C PRO A 62 -9.60 -3.51 13.96
N ARG A 63 -10.51 -3.12 14.85
CA ARG A 63 -11.43 -4.05 15.54
C ARG A 63 -12.68 -4.38 14.72
N LYS A 64 -12.98 -3.58 13.69
CA LYS A 64 -14.20 -3.68 12.87
C LYS A 64 -13.94 -4.25 11.48
N VAL A 65 -12.69 -4.48 11.11
CA VAL A 65 -12.31 -5.02 9.81
C VAL A 65 -11.58 -6.34 9.97
N ASN A 66 -11.93 -7.30 9.12
CA ASN A 66 -11.26 -8.60 9.06
C ASN A 66 -10.25 -8.65 7.91
N ARG A 67 -10.43 -7.79 6.90
CA ARG A 67 -9.59 -7.71 5.70
C ARG A 67 -9.32 -6.26 5.35
N LEU A 68 -8.06 -5.95 5.09
CA LEU A 68 -7.61 -4.63 4.66
C LEU A 68 -6.72 -4.81 3.44
N LEU A 69 -7.04 -4.07 2.38
CA LEU A 69 -6.21 -3.87 1.19
C LEU A 69 -5.81 -2.39 1.14
N GLY A 70 -4.55 -2.10 1.41
CA GLY A 70 -3.98 -0.76 1.30
C GLY A 70 -3.00 -0.70 0.15
N LEU A 71 -3.29 0.14 -0.85
CA LEU A 71 -2.43 0.36 -2.01
C LEU A 71 -2.09 1.85 -2.12
N PHE A 72 -0.95 2.24 -1.52
CA PHE A 72 -0.60 3.63 -1.21
C PHE A 72 0.13 4.37 -2.33
N ALA A 73 0.72 3.63 -3.27
CA ALA A 73 1.42 4.24 -4.41
C ALA A 73 1.04 3.59 -5.74
N TYR A 74 1.14 4.37 -6.83
CA TYR A 74 0.95 3.88 -8.20
C TYR A 74 1.86 2.68 -8.51
N SER A 75 3.15 2.78 -8.13
CA SER A 75 4.17 1.75 -8.35
C SER A 75 4.80 1.28 -7.04
N HIS A 76 5.99 1.78 -6.69
CA HIS A 76 6.59 1.50 -5.38
C HIS A 76 6.21 2.61 -4.42
N MET A 77 6.09 2.30 -3.13
CA MET A 77 6.04 3.34 -2.12
C MET A 77 7.40 4.05 -2.05
N ASP A 78 7.36 5.34 -1.73
CA ASP A 78 8.57 6.13 -1.52
C ASP A 78 9.37 5.60 -0.33
N PHE A 79 10.68 5.86 -0.34
CA PHE A 79 11.53 5.57 0.80
C PHE A 79 11.14 6.45 1.98
N ASP A 80 11.33 5.96 3.21
CA ASP A 80 10.89 6.69 4.40
C ASP A 80 11.57 8.07 4.55
N VAL A 81 12.76 8.26 3.97
CA VAL A 81 13.49 9.53 3.94
C VAL A 81 12.87 10.57 3.00
N ASP A 82 12.22 10.12 1.92
CA ASP A 82 11.62 10.96 0.88
C ASP A 82 10.08 10.96 0.97
N ARG A 83 9.52 10.18 1.91
CA ARG A 83 8.09 9.97 2.04
C ARG A 83 7.38 11.27 2.41
N ASN A 84 6.37 11.61 1.64
CA ASN A 84 5.41 12.65 2.01
C ASN A 84 4.68 12.21 3.29
N THR A 85 4.93 12.91 4.40
CA THR A 85 4.36 12.58 5.72
C THR A 85 3.00 13.24 5.99
N ASN A 86 2.53 14.09 5.07
CA ASN A 86 1.23 14.76 5.16
C ASN A 86 0.07 13.75 5.05
N ASP A 87 -1.15 14.18 5.35
CA ASP A 87 -2.35 13.33 5.37
C ASP A 87 -2.70 12.72 4.00
N THR A 88 -2.28 13.38 2.92
CA THR A 88 -2.38 12.90 1.53
C THR A 88 -1.20 12.04 1.09
N GLY A 89 -0.22 11.82 1.97
CA GLY A 89 0.94 10.99 1.68
C GLY A 89 0.73 9.52 2.07
N ASP A 90 1.85 8.85 2.32
CA ASP A 90 1.90 7.41 2.54
C ASP A 90 2.07 7.07 4.03
N PRO A 91 1.49 5.96 4.54
CA PRO A 91 1.85 5.42 5.84
C PRO A 91 3.28 4.83 5.80
N SER A 92 4.01 5.00 6.90
CA SER A 92 5.31 4.35 7.12
C SER A 92 5.17 2.82 7.23
N LEU A 93 6.28 2.12 7.03
CA LEU A 93 6.35 0.66 7.26
C LEU A 93 5.96 0.27 8.69
N ALA A 94 6.35 1.09 9.67
CA ALA A 94 5.98 0.90 11.07
C ALA A 94 4.47 1.05 11.28
N GLU A 95 3.85 2.12 10.76
CA GLU A 95 2.40 2.35 10.83
C GLU A 95 1.63 1.18 10.18
N MET A 96 2.03 0.78 8.97
CA MET A 96 1.45 -0.37 8.26
C MET A 96 1.54 -1.67 9.09
N THR A 97 2.72 -1.94 9.66
CA THR A 97 2.98 -3.14 10.48
C THR A 97 2.10 -3.14 11.73
N ILE A 98 2.02 -2.02 12.45
CA ILE A 98 1.20 -1.91 13.67
C ILE A 98 -0.28 -2.12 13.35
N LYS A 99 -0.80 -1.51 12.28
CA LYS A 99 -2.21 -1.68 11.88
C LYS A 99 -2.48 -3.13 11.44
N ALA A 100 -1.57 -3.75 10.69
CA ALA A 100 -1.68 -5.14 10.29
C ALA A 100 -1.73 -6.09 11.49
N LEU A 101 -0.82 -5.92 12.47
CA LEU A 101 -0.81 -6.69 13.71
C LEU A 101 -2.13 -6.54 14.47
N ARG A 102 -2.65 -5.31 14.62
CA ARG A 102 -3.93 -5.07 15.31
C ARG A 102 -5.12 -5.76 14.65
N ILE A 103 -5.15 -5.84 13.31
CA ILE A 103 -6.21 -6.54 12.58
C ILE A 103 -6.05 -8.05 12.70
N LEU A 104 -4.83 -8.57 12.55
CA LEU A 104 -4.53 -10.00 12.55
C LEU A 104 -4.68 -10.63 13.94
N ALA A 105 -4.37 -9.87 15.01
CA ALA A 105 -4.51 -10.31 16.40
C ALA A 105 -5.97 -10.63 16.79
N ASN A 106 -6.96 -10.20 16.01
CA ASN A 106 -8.35 -10.59 16.22
C ASN A 106 -8.63 -12.07 15.89
N ASN A 107 -7.68 -12.78 15.25
CA ASN A 107 -7.82 -14.21 14.96
C ASN A 107 -7.21 -15.07 16.08
N PRO A 108 -8.01 -15.81 16.88
CA PRO A 108 -7.49 -16.63 17.96
C PRO A 108 -6.67 -17.84 17.49
N GLU A 109 -6.81 -18.25 16.22
CA GLU A 109 -6.02 -19.35 15.63
C GLU A 109 -4.59 -18.91 15.26
N GLY A 110 -4.25 -17.65 15.49
CA GLY A 110 -2.95 -17.07 15.16
C GLY A 110 -2.90 -16.45 13.77
N TYR A 111 -1.71 -15.98 13.40
CA TYR A 111 -1.46 -15.33 12.13
C TYR A 111 0.00 -15.49 11.69
N PHE A 112 0.20 -15.35 10.38
CA PHE A 112 1.51 -15.11 9.78
C PHE A 112 1.52 -13.68 9.23
N LEU A 113 2.62 -12.96 9.46
CA LEU A 113 2.84 -11.63 8.92
C LEU A 113 4.21 -11.57 8.26
N PHE A 114 4.24 -11.22 6.98
CA PHE A 114 5.45 -10.90 6.24
C PHE A 114 5.57 -9.38 6.12
N VAL A 115 6.73 -8.84 6.48
CA VAL A 115 7.06 -7.42 6.40
C VAL A 115 8.38 -7.27 5.65
N GLU A 116 8.35 -6.49 4.57
CA GLU A 116 9.53 -6.19 3.76
C GLU A 116 9.84 -4.69 3.87
N GLY A 117 11.08 -4.38 4.23
CA GLY A 117 11.61 -3.01 4.18
C GLY A 117 12.55 -2.85 3.00
N LYS A 118 12.39 -1.75 2.26
CA LYS A 118 13.41 -1.31 1.30
C LYS A 118 14.33 -0.31 1.98
N SER A 119 15.61 -0.63 2.04
CA SER A 119 16.67 0.29 2.44
C SER A 119 17.40 0.80 1.20
N GLU A 120 17.62 2.11 1.16
CA GLU A 120 18.56 2.69 0.20
C GLU A 120 19.98 2.39 0.69
N VAL A 121 20.77 1.67 -0.11
CA VAL A 121 22.23 1.67 0.06
C VAL A 121 22.73 2.91 -0.65
N ARG A 122 22.99 3.98 0.10
CA ARG A 122 23.73 5.13 -0.41
C ARG A 122 25.11 4.65 -0.85
N THR A 123 25.27 4.43 -2.15
CA THR A 123 26.60 4.31 -2.74
C THR A 123 27.19 5.70 -2.64
N LEU A 124 28.11 5.91 -1.68
CA LEU A 124 28.92 7.12 -1.66
C LEU A 124 29.62 7.20 -3.01
N GLU A 125 29.19 8.14 -3.86
CA GLU A 125 29.95 8.50 -5.04
C GLU A 125 31.34 8.89 -4.54
N LYS A 126 32.36 8.18 -5.05
CA LYS A 126 33.76 8.53 -4.81
C LYS A 126 33.95 9.92 -5.40
N GLU A 127 34.09 10.92 -4.52
CA GLU A 127 34.67 12.23 -4.86
C GLU A 127 35.88 12.00 -5.78
N PRO A 128 35.94 12.63 -6.97
CA PRO A 128 37.12 12.53 -7.80
C PRO A 128 38.28 13.20 -7.06
N LEU A 129 39.35 12.43 -6.83
CA LEU A 129 40.63 12.99 -6.39
C LEU A 129 41.09 13.97 -7.48
N THR A 130 40.94 15.26 -7.22
CA THR A 130 41.58 16.32 -7.99
C THR A 130 43.07 16.23 -7.72
N THR A 131 43.82 15.67 -8.65
CA THR A 131 45.29 15.70 -8.63
C THR A 131 45.76 17.12 -8.95
N LEU A 132 46.50 17.74 -8.03
CA LEU A 132 47.42 18.85 -8.31
C LEU A 132 48.84 18.28 -8.44
#